data_AF-A0A396JV03-F1
#
_entry.id   AF-A0A396JV03-F1
#
_cell.length_a   1.000
_cell.length_b   1.000
_cell.length_c   1.000
_cell.angle_alpha   90.00
_cell.angle_beta   90.00
_cell.angle_gamma   90.00
#
_symmetry.space_group_name_H-M   'P 1'
#
loop_
_entity.id
_entity.type
_entity.pdbx_description
1 polymer ?
#
loop_
_entity_poly.entity_id
_entity_poly.type
_entity_poly.pdbx_seq_one_letter_code
_entity_poly.pdbx_strand_id
1 'polypeptide(L)'
;MNIEEEEEQSRESGGWSQNYQPGLASHREEEEDEQRPGCSPSHRREEDEGKEERKQRPGRHSEDQGPRRPRPSKEKEESYEGRGKGRKNGLEETICSAKIRENIAHPARADLYNPRAGRISTVNSLTLPILRNLRLGAEYVVLYRNGIYAPHWTVNANSLMYALTGEGRVRIVNCEGNAVFDDWVRKGQMVVVPQNFVVVQQAGEEEAFEYIVFKTNDGASVNNVK
;
A
#
# COMPACT_ATOMS: atom_id res chain seq x y z
N MET A 1 -66.04 22.72 -13.26
CA MET A 1 -67.06 21.75 -13.70
C MET A 1 -66.32 20.43 -13.75
N ASN A 2 -66.66 19.53 -12.85
CA ASN A 2 -65.79 18.43 -12.43
C ASN A 2 -66.17 17.16 -13.20
N ILE A 3 -65.17 16.32 -13.48
CA ILE A 3 -65.37 14.88 -13.69
C ILE A 3 -64.21 14.20 -12.93
N GLU A 4 -64.55 13.59 -11.80
CA GLU A 4 -63.74 12.56 -11.13
C GLU A 4 -64.34 11.19 -11.48
N GLU A 5 -63.69 10.11 -11.03
CA GLU A 5 -64.11 8.70 -11.19
C GLU A 5 -63.95 8.17 -12.65
N GLU A 6 -63.41 6.98 -12.91
CA GLU A 6 -62.92 5.89 -12.04
C GLU A 6 -61.91 5.03 -12.82
N GLU A 7 -60.83 4.56 -12.18
CA GLU A 7 -60.37 3.16 -12.26
C GLU A 7 -59.13 2.97 -11.37
N GLU A 8 -59.38 2.53 -10.13
CA GLU A 8 -58.36 2.04 -9.21
C GLU A 8 -58.35 0.50 -9.28
N GLN A 9 -57.26 -0.12 -9.77
CA GLN A 9 -57.17 -1.58 -9.74
C GLN A 9 -55.77 -2.12 -9.40
N SER A 10 -55.72 -2.74 -8.22
CA SER A 10 -54.75 -3.74 -7.75
C SER A 10 -53.24 -3.44 -7.85
N ARG A 11 -52.69 -3.09 -6.70
CA ARG A 11 -51.36 -3.57 -6.29
C ARG A 11 -51.37 -5.12 -6.23
N GLU A 12 -50.29 -5.78 -6.64
CA GLU A 12 -49.48 -6.72 -5.83
C GLU A 12 -48.64 -7.73 -6.65
N SER A 13 -47.55 -8.20 -6.04
CA SER A 13 -46.75 -9.37 -6.42
C SER A 13 -46.03 -9.37 -7.79
N GLY A 14 -44.80 -8.85 -7.79
CA GLY A 14 -43.78 -9.05 -8.84
C GLY A 14 -42.43 -9.47 -8.24
N GLY A 15 -42.45 -10.43 -7.32
CA GLY A 15 -41.25 -10.88 -6.61
C GLY A 15 -40.27 -11.57 -7.56
N TRP A 16 -39.04 -11.07 -7.63
CA TRP A 16 -37.96 -11.77 -8.33
C TRP A 16 -37.60 -13.04 -7.55
N SER A 17 -37.94 -14.20 -8.12
CA SER A 17 -37.68 -15.50 -7.50
C SER A 17 -36.18 -15.69 -7.26
N GLN A 18 -35.85 -16.00 -6.01
CA GLN A 18 -34.55 -16.56 -5.64
C GLN A 18 -34.36 -17.90 -6.36
N ASN A 19 -33.43 -17.95 -7.31
CA ASN A 19 -32.87 -19.20 -7.83
C ASN A 19 -31.35 -19.22 -7.58
N TYR A 20 -30.99 -19.14 -6.30
CA TYR A 20 -29.71 -19.66 -5.82
C TYR A 20 -29.94 -21.14 -5.48
N GLN A 21 -29.51 -22.06 -6.35
CA GLN A 21 -29.53 -23.48 -6.03
C GLN A 21 -28.21 -23.83 -5.31
N PRO A 22 -28.22 -24.19 -4.01
CA PRO A 22 -27.08 -24.84 -3.40
C PRO A 22 -26.96 -26.25 -3.99
N GLY A 23 -25.87 -26.51 -4.72
CA GLY A 23 -25.56 -27.86 -5.19
C GLY A 23 -25.44 -28.81 -4.00
N LEU A 24 -26.10 -29.97 -4.09
CA LEU A 24 -26.03 -30.99 -3.04
C LEU A 24 -24.57 -31.39 -2.79
N ALA A 25 -24.12 -31.28 -1.55
CA ALA A 25 -22.90 -31.92 -1.10
C ALA A 25 -23.11 -33.44 -1.14
N SER A 26 -22.59 -34.10 -2.17
CA SER A 26 -22.35 -35.54 -2.10
C SER A 26 -21.19 -35.76 -1.12
N HIS A 27 -21.44 -36.50 -0.04
CA HIS A 27 -20.36 -37.03 0.79
C HIS A 27 -19.39 -37.81 -0.11
N ARG A 28 -18.19 -37.26 -0.27
CA ARG A 28 -17.02 -37.96 -0.79
C ARG A 28 -16.02 -38.03 0.35
N GLU A 29 -15.43 -39.21 0.51
CA GLU A 29 -14.66 -39.58 1.68
C GLU A 29 -13.47 -38.63 1.92
N GLU A 30 -13.19 -38.36 3.19
CA GLU A 30 -12.03 -37.58 3.62
C GLU A 30 -10.76 -38.42 3.42
N GLU A 31 -10.18 -38.36 2.23
CA GLU A 31 -8.78 -38.73 2.04
C GLU A 31 -7.90 -37.59 2.62
N GLU A 32 -6.98 -37.96 3.51
CA GLU A 32 -6.08 -37.02 4.18
C GLU A 32 -5.19 -36.31 3.15
N ASP A 33 -5.45 -35.04 2.89
CA ASP A 33 -4.70 -34.21 1.94
C ASP A 33 -3.25 -34.03 2.43
N GLU A 34 -2.33 -34.87 1.91
CA GLU A 34 -0.89 -34.75 2.15
C GLU A 34 -0.42 -33.30 1.93
N GLN A 35 0.57 -32.84 2.72
CA GLN A 35 1.07 -31.46 2.74
C GLN A 35 1.27 -30.86 1.33
N ARG A 36 0.25 -30.16 0.82
CA ARG A 36 0.35 -29.44 -0.45
C ARG A 36 1.37 -28.31 -0.29
N PRO A 37 2.40 -28.23 -1.15
CA PRO A 37 3.46 -27.23 -0.99
C PRO A 37 2.91 -25.83 -1.23
N GLY A 38 2.72 -25.06 -0.15
CA GLY A 38 2.32 -23.66 -0.22
C GLY A 38 3.32 -22.83 -1.03
N CYS A 39 2.85 -21.81 -1.73
CA CYS A 39 3.63 -20.94 -2.62
C CYS A 39 4.69 -20.11 -1.85
N SER A 40 5.79 -20.75 -1.49
CA SER A 40 6.90 -20.18 -0.70
C SER A 40 8.16 -20.10 -1.55
N PRO A 41 8.79 -18.92 -1.72
CA PRO A 41 10.09 -18.81 -2.35
C PRO A 41 11.17 -19.54 -1.53
N SER A 42 11.99 -20.36 -2.17
CA SER A 42 13.12 -21.01 -1.50
C SER A 42 14.21 -19.98 -1.20
N HIS A 43 14.48 -19.75 0.09
CA HIS A 43 15.56 -18.86 0.52
C HIS A 43 16.93 -19.42 0.11
N ARG A 44 17.59 -18.77 -0.86
CA ARG A 44 19.05 -18.89 -1.05
C ARG A 44 19.70 -17.78 -0.24
N ARG A 45 20.50 -18.16 0.76
CA ARG A 45 21.17 -17.26 1.70
C ARG A 45 22.55 -16.92 1.12
N GLU A 46 22.81 -15.65 0.86
CA GLU A 46 24.16 -15.16 0.62
C GLU A 46 24.67 -14.59 1.95
N GLU A 47 25.80 -15.12 2.41
CA GLU A 47 26.51 -14.69 3.61
C GLU A 47 27.62 -13.75 3.18
N ASP A 48 27.72 -12.56 3.78
CA ASP A 48 28.80 -11.62 3.48
C ASP A 48 29.42 -11.11 4.79
N GLU A 49 30.74 -11.24 4.90
CA GLU A 49 31.50 -10.99 6.12
C GLU A 49 31.90 -9.51 6.25
N GLY A 50 31.86 -8.99 7.48
CA GLY A 50 32.03 -7.55 7.71
C GLY A 50 33.48 -7.07 7.90
N LYS A 51 33.62 -5.77 8.22
CA LYS A 51 34.71 -5.26 9.09
C LYS A 51 34.39 -3.86 9.63
N GLU A 52 34.56 -3.72 10.94
CA GLU A 52 34.35 -2.49 11.70
C GLU A 52 35.72 -1.93 12.12
N GLU A 53 36.08 -0.70 11.74
CA GLU A 53 37.33 -0.05 12.20
C GLU A 53 37.07 1.00 13.29
N ARG A 54 37.63 0.74 14.47
CA ARG A 54 37.52 1.59 15.66
C ARG A 54 38.90 2.11 16.07
N LYS A 55 39.18 3.40 15.86
CA LYS A 55 40.47 4.04 16.24
C LYS A 55 40.34 4.87 17.53
N GLN A 56 41.22 4.61 18.50
CA GLN A 56 41.35 5.35 19.76
C GLN A 56 42.58 6.28 19.76
N ARG A 57 42.62 7.19 20.75
CA ARG A 57 43.61 8.26 20.96
C ARG A 57 44.95 7.77 21.54
N PRO A 58 45.95 8.66 21.64
CA PRO A 58 46.50 8.96 22.97
C PRO A 58 46.71 10.48 23.23
N GLY A 59 47.14 10.86 24.45
CA GLY A 59 47.48 12.24 24.84
C GLY A 59 48.42 12.33 26.06
N ARG A 60 48.85 13.55 26.45
CA ARG A 60 49.59 14.01 27.68
C ARG A 60 49.50 15.56 27.73
N HIS A 61 49.20 16.27 28.83
CA HIS A 61 50.02 16.65 30.03
C HIS A 61 51.32 17.43 29.68
N SER A 62 51.72 18.58 30.29
CA SER A 62 51.25 19.34 31.50
C SER A 62 51.74 20.83 31.51
N GLU A 63 51.09 21.70 32.34
CA GLU A 63 51.59 22.87 33.14
C GLU A 63 52.28 24.09 32.45
N ASP A 64 52.12 25.37 32.87
CA ASP A 64 52.43 25.98 34.19
C ASP A 64 51.68 27.33 34.52
N GLN A 65 51.91 27.90 35.72
CA GLN A 65 51.30 29.06 36.45
C GLN A 65 51.12 30.41 35.69
N GLY A 66 50.39 31.46 36.14
CA GLY A 66 49.64 31.84 37.37
C GLY A 66 49.25 33.35 37.32
N PRO A 67 48.85 34.11 38.38
CA PRO A 67 48.45 33.80 39.76
C PRO A 67 47.01 34.33 40.14
N ARG A 68 46.84 35.39 40.98
CA ARG A 68 45.53 35.95 41.47
C ARG A 68 45.59 37.42 41.95
N ARG A 69 44.46 38.18 41.89
CA ARG A 69 43.96 39.19 42.91
C ARG A 69 42.49 39.64 42.60
N PRO A 70 41.77 40.40 43.47
CA PRO A 70 40.40 40.02 43.88
C PRO A 70 39.23 40.82 43.29
N ARG A 71 38.00 40.31 43.50
CA ARG A 71 36.71 40.90 43.14
C ARG A 71 36.28 42.04 44.09
N PRO A 72 35.65 43.12 43.59
CA PRO A 72 34.61 43.87 44.30
C PRO A 72 33.23 43.20 44.10
N SER A 73 32.26 43.57 44.93
CA SER A 73 30.97 42.88 45.03
C SER A 73 29.77 43.75 44.67
N LYS A 74 28.77 43.13 44.01
CA LYS A 74 27.36 43.53 43.92
C LYS A 74 27.07 44.92 43.31
N GLU A 75 26.48 44.89 42.13
CA GLU A 75 25.25 45.64 41.85
C GLU A 75 24.24 44.70 41.20
N LYS A 76 22.95 44.91 41.48
CA LYS A 76 21.85 44.11 40.95
C LYS A 76 21.25 44.87 39.77
N GLU A 77 21.40 44.35 38.56
CA GLU A 77 20.49 44.67 37.47
C GLU A 77 19.63 43.44 37.17
N GLU A 78 18.33 43.58 37.40
CA GLU A 78 17.33 42.60 36.98
C GLU A 78 17.13 42.75 35.47
N SER A 79 18.02 42.16 34.68
CA SER A 79 17.73 41.94 33.26
C SER A 79 16.63 40.88 33.17
N TYR A 80 15.41 41.34 32.84
CA TYR A 80 14.35 40.48 32.35
C TYR A 80 14.70 40.01 30.93
N GLU A 81 15.79 39.25 30.80
CA GLU A 81 16.03 38.44 29.62
C GLU A 81 14.86 37.47 29.52
N GLY A 82 13.93 37.79 28.61
CA GLY A 82 12.88 36.91 28.16
C GLY A 82 13.51 35.64 27.62
N ARG A 83 13.75 34.69 28.52
CA ARG A 83 14.46 33.45 28.26
C ARG A 83 13.57 32.64 27.33
N GLY A 84 13.77 32.88 26.03
CA GLY A 84 13.21 32.13 24.93
C GLY A 84 13.66 30.70 25.08
N LYS A 85 12.95 29.94 25.92
CA LYS A 85 12.97 28.49 25.94
C LYS A 85 12.61 28.11 24.51
N GLY A 86 13.63 27.80 23.71
CA GLY A 86 13.45 27.12 22.45
C GLY A 86 12.55 25.95 22.74
N ARG A 87 11.34 25.99 22.19
CA ARG A 87 10.34 24.94 22.38
C ARG A 87 10.98 23.71 21.77
N LYS A 88 11.49 22.83 22.61
CA LYS A 88 11.97 21.53 22.16
C LYS A 88 10.72 20.81 21.68
N ASN A 89 10.62 20.58 20.38
CA ASN A 89 9.53 19.84 19.78
C ASN A 89 9.39 18.52 20.56
N GLY A 90 8.25 18.34 21.24
CA GLY A 90 8.03 17.19 22.08
C GLY A 90 7.54 15.97 21.28
N LEU A 91 7.31 14.86 21.98
CA LEU A 91 6.77 13.65 21.37
C LEU A 91 5.34 13.89 20.84
N GLU A 92 4.60 14.81 21.45
CA GLU A 92 3.30 15.30 20.98
C GLU A 92 3.40 15.97 19.60
N GLU A 93 4.47 16.71 19.32
CA GLU A 93 4.71 17.29 17.99
C GLU A 93 5.20 16.27 16.96
N THR A 94 5.48 15.02 17.38
CA THR A 94 5.99 13.95 16.49
C THR A 94 4.94 12.88 16.19
N ILE A 95 4.12 12.53 17.18
CA ILE A 95 3.05 11.52 17.04
C ILE A 95 1.73 12.17 16.62
N CYS A 96 1.34 13.29 17.22
CA CYS A 96 0.07 13.96 16.90
C CYS A 96 0.10 14.75 15.58
N SER A 97 1.29 14.95 15.00
CA SER A 97 1.49 15.52 13.66
C SER A 97 1.73 14.46 12.57
N ALA A 98 1.69 13.17 12.93
CA ALA A 98 2.05 12.09 12.03
C ALA A 98 1.24 12.15 10.72
N LYS A 99 1.92 12.01 9.59
CA LYS A 99 1.27 12.01 8.27
C LYS A 99 0.40 10.75 8.15
N ILE A 100 -0.92 10.94 8.19
CA ILE A 100 -1.93 9.86 8.11
C ILE A 100 -2.57 9.70 6.72
N ARG A 101 -2.29 10.62 5.77
CA ARG A 101 -2.87 10.62 4.43
C ARG A 101 -1.83 10.94 3.38
N GLU A 102 -1.98 10.34 2.21
CA GLU A 102 -1.22 10.65 1.00
C GLU A 102 -2.18 10.75 -0.20
N ASN A 103 -1.94 11.67 -1.13
CA ASN A 103 -2.62 11.68 -2.43
C ASN A 103 -1.71 11.05 -3.49
N ILE A 104 -2.09 9.85 -3.93
CA ILE A 104 -1.39 9.06 -4.96
C ILE A 104 -1.99 9.23 -6.37
N ALA A 105 -3.16 9.87 -6.50
CA ALA A 105 -3.85 10.04 -7.77
C ALA A 105 -3.19 11.09 -8.69
N HIS A 106 -2.43 12.03 -8.13
CA HIS A 106 -1.85 13.16 -8.86
C HIS A 106 -0.80 12.70 -9.91
N PRO A 107 -0.93 13.05 -11.21
CA PRO A 107 -0.04 12.54 -12.26
C PRO A 107 1.45 12.81 -12.05
N ALA A 108 1.80 13.99 -11.52
CA ALA A 108 3.19 14.38 -11.22
C ALA A 108 3.87 13.57 -10.09
N ARG A 109 3.19 12.56 -9.53
CA ARG A 109 3.68 11.66 -8.48
C ARG A 109 3.84 10.20 -8.92
N ALA A 110 3.71 9.92 -10.21
CA ALA A 110 3.96 8.59 -10.73
C ALA A 110 5.43 8.17 -10.53
N ASP A 111 5.65 7.01 -9.91
CA ASP A 111 6.98 6.40 -9.78
C ASP A 111 7.40 5.76 -11.11
N LEU A 112 6.42 5.20 -11.84
CA LEU A 112 6.59 4.69 -13.20
C LEU A 112 5.61 5.40 -14.14
N TYR A 113 6.12 5.90 -15.26
CA TYR A 113 5.34 6.59 -16.28
C TYR A 113 5.76 6.14 -17.68
N ASN A 114 4.78 5.87 -18.54
CA ASN A 114 4.97 5.69 -19.98
C ASN A 114 3.83 6.41 -20.73
N PRO A 115 4.13 7.40 -21.58
CA PRO A 115 3.13 8.24 -22.24
C PRO A 115 2.15 7.47 -23.15
N ARG A 116 2.45 6.22 -23.51
CA ARG A 116 1.59 5.38 -24.36
C ARG A 116 0.96 4.17 -23.65
N ALA A 117 1.36 3.88 -22.41
CA ALA A 117 0.83 2.71 -21.67
C ALA A 117 0.11 3.08 -20.38
N GLY A 118 0.59 4.09 -19.63
CA GLY A 118 -0.01 4.46 -18.36
C GLY A 118 0.98 4.97 -17.31
N ARG A 119 0.55 4.92 -16.05
CA ARG A 119 1.32 5.35 -14.87
C ARG A 119 0.98 4.54 -13.62
N ILE A 120 1.94 4.46 -12.71
CA ILE A 120 1.82 3.81 -11.41
C ILE A 120 2.35 4.75 -10.33
N SER A 121 1.58 4.93 -9.26
CA SER A 121 1.96 5.65 -8.04
C SER A 121 1.87 4.69 -6.86
N THR A 122 2.94 4.55 -6.08
CA THR A 122 3.04 3.62 -4.94
C THR A 122 3.00 4.40 -3.63
N VAL A 123 2.38 3.82 -2.60
CA VAL A 123 2.47 4.31 -1.23
C VAL A 123 2.79 3.15 -0.27
N ASN A 124 3.90 3.32 0.44
CA ASN A 124 4.45 2.40 1.42
C ASN A 124 5.01 3.18 2.62
N SER A 125 5.62 2.49 3.58
CA SER A 125 6.20 3.09 4.79
C SER A 125 7.30 4.13 4.54
N LEU A 126 7.93 4.18 3.35
CA LEU A 126 8.88 5.24 2.99
C LEU A 126 8.16 6.57 2.68
N THR A 127 7.00 6.49 2.04
CA THR A 127 6.19 7.66 1.62
C THR A 127 5.15 8.13 2.66
N LEU A 128 4.67 7.19 3.49
CA LEU A 128 3.62 7.40 4.48
C LEU A 128 3.93 6.56 5.74
N PRO A 129 4.72 7.08 6.70
CA PRO A 129 5.35 6.26 7.75
C PRO A 129 4.42 5.41 8.61
N ILE A 130 3.16 5.84 8.83
CA ILE A 130 2.16 5.08 9.59
C ILE A 130 1.88 3.69 8.97
N LEU A 131 2.11 3.52 7.67
CA LEU A 131 1.95 2.24 6.98
C LEU A 131 2.86 1.14 7.55
N ARG A 132 4.01 1.48 8.16
CA ARG A 132 4.88 0.52 8.85
C ARG A 132 4.20 -0.14 10.05
N ASN A 133 3.35 0.59 10.74
CA ASN A 133 2.60 0.10 11.90
C ASN A 133 1.37 -0.71 11.46
N LEU A 134 0.74 -0.30 10.36
CA LEU A 134 -0.42 -1.00 9.78
C LEU A 134 -0.02 -2.25 8.98
N ARG A 135 1.24 -2.34 8.52
CA ARG A 135 1.76 -3.35 7.58
C ARG A 135 0.93 -3.41 6.29
N LEU A 136 0.63 -2.25 5.73
CA LEU A 136 -0.15 -2.10 4.49
C LEU A 136 0.61 -1.24 3.48
N GLY A 137 0.44 -1.55 2.21
CA GLY A 137 0.85 -0.70 1.08
C GLY A 137 -0.35 -0.42 0.19
N ALA A 138 -0.21 0.51 -0.74
CA ALA A 138 -1.14 0.62 -1.86
C ALA A 138 -0.44 1.10 -3.14
N GLU A 139 -1.05 0.79 -4.28
CA GLU A 139 -0.68 1.27 -5.60
C GLU A 139 -1.91 1.88 -6.26
N TYR A 140 -1.75 2.98 -6.96
CA TYR A 140 -2.78 3.53 -7.85
C TYR A 140 -2.24 3.48 -9.28
N VAL A 141 -2.98 2.80 -10.14
CA VAL A 141 -2.59 2.48 -11.51
C VAL A 141 -3.59 3.12 -12.46
N VAL A 142 -3.08 3.74 -13.51
CA VAL A 142 -3.87 4.23 -14.65
C VAL A 142 -3.26 3.66 -15.91
N LEU A 143 -3.95 2.71 -16.54
CA LEU A 143 -3.59 2.19 -17.86
C LEU A 143 -4.36 2.99 -18.91
N TYR A 144 -3.65 3.55 -19.89
CA TYR A 144 -4.28 4.19 -21.04
C TYR A 144 -4.93 3.14 -21.96
N ARG A 145 -5.70 3.57 -22.98
CA ARG A 145 -6.37 2.67 -23.94
C ARG A 145 -5.41 1.59 -24.46
N ASN A 146 -5.80 0.32 -24.38
CA ASN A 146 -4.94 -0.83 -24.73
C ASN A 146 -3.59 -0.92 -23.99
N GLY A 147 -3.39 -0.13 -22.94
CA GLY A 147 -2.22 -0.18 -22.07
C GLY A 147 -2.20 -1.45 -21.24
N ILE A 148 -1.02 -2.05 -21.13
CA ILE A 148 -0.79 -3.31 -20.41
C ILE A 148 0.12 -3.02 -19.21
N TYR A 149 -0.27 -3.47 -18.03
CA TYR A 149 0.69 -3.68 -16.94
C TYR A 149 1.34 -5.05 -17.17
N ALA A 150 2.67 -5.05 -17.33
CA ALA A 150 3.46 -6.25 -17.55
C ALA A 150 3.10 -7.38 -16.54
N PRO A 151 3.08 -8.65 -16.99
CA PRO A 151 2.79 -9.78 -16.11
C PRO A 151 3.74 -9.82 -14.91
N HIS A 152 3.17 -9.86 -13.71
CA HIS A 152 3.94 -9.77 -12.46
C HIS A 152 3.29 -10.56 -11.32
N TRP A 153 4.04 -10.81 -10.25
CA TRP A 153 3.52 -11.36 -9.00
C TRP A 153 4.05 -10.57 -7.80
N THR A 154 3.29 -10.55 -6.70
CA THR A 154 3.72 -9.93 -5.45
C THR A 154 4.25 -11.01 -4.49
N VAL A 155 5.51 -10.85 -4.05
CA VAL A 155 6.29 -11.91 -3.37
C VAL A 155 5.85 -12.14 -1.92
N ASN A 156 5.42 -11.07 -1.24
CA ASN A 156 5.26 -11.00 0.22
C ASN A 156 3.96 -10.30 0.67
N ALA A 157 2.97 -10.19 -0.22
CA ALA A 157 1.65 -9.61 0.09
C ALA A 157 0.56 -10.14 -0.87
N ASN A 158 -0.67 -10.21 -0.36
CA ASN A 158 -1.87 -10.30 -1.20
C ASN A 158 -2.24 -8.89 -1.70
N SER A 159 -2.90 -8.81 -2.85
CA SER A 159 -3.30 -7.56 -3.49
C SER A 159 -4.82 -7.51 -3.71
N LEU A 160 -5.49 -6.50 -3.15
CA LEU A 160 -6.92 -6.25 -3.31
C LEU A 160 -7.10 -5.10 -4.30
N MET A 161 -7.48 -5.42 -5.54
CA MET A 161 -7.60 -4.48 -6.65
C MET A 161 -9.06 -4.01 -6.80
N TYR A 162 -9.30 -2.71 -6.76
CA TYR A 162 -10.62 -2.09 -6.91
C TYR A 162 -10.64 -1.10 -8.08
N ALA A 163 -11.57 -1.29 -9.02
CA ALA A 163 -11.69 -0.48 -10.23
C ALA A 163 -12.47 0.83 -9.98
N LEU A 164 -11.87 1.96 -10.38
CA LEU A 164 -12.36 3.32 -10.13
C LEU A 164 -13.09 3.89 -11.36
N THR A 165 -12.50 3.70 -12.55
CA THR A 165 -13.05 4.08 -13.87
C THR A 165 -12.55 3.11 -14.93
N GLY A 166 -13.23 3.06 -16.08
CA GLY A 166 -12.89 2.14 -17.14
C GLY A 166 -13.22 0.69 -16.86
N GLU A 167 -12.78 -0.11 -17.81
CA GLU A 167 -12.72 -1.55 -17.72
C GLU A 167 -11.37 -2.06 -18.23
N GLY A 168 -10.93 -3.19 -17.67
CA GLY A 168 -9.75 -3.88 -18.15
C GLY A 168 -9.89 -5.37 -17.96
N ARG A 169 -9.34 -6.13 -18.90
CA ARG A 169 -9.22 -7.57 -18.78
C ARG A 169 -8.12 -7.89 -17.77
N VAL A 170 -8.46 -8.67 -16.75
CA VAL A 170 -7.54 -9.12 -15.72
C VAL A 170 -7.48 -10.64 -15.78
N ARG A 171 -6.27 -11.20 -15.89
CA ARG A 171 -6.04 -12.65 -15.79
C ARG A 171 -5.11 -12.93 -14.61
N ILE A 172 -5.49 -13.89 -13.77
CA ILE A 172 -4.73 -14.34 -12.60
C ILE A 172 -4.43 -15.83 -12.78
N VAL A 173 -3.16 -16.19 -12.61
CA VAL A 173 -2.64 -17.55 -12.83
C VAL A 173 -1.98 -18.06 -11.55
N ASN A 174 -2.31 -19.28 -11.15
CA ASN A 174 -1.75 -19.93 -9.95
C ASN A 174 -0.39 -20.60 -10.24
N CYS A 175 0.19 -21.25 -9.23
CA CYS A 175 1.48 -21.95 -9.35
C CYS A 175 1.48 -23.18 -10.27
N GLU A 176 0.31 -23.72 -10.62
CA GLU A 176 0.14 -24.85 -11.54
C GLU A 176 0.08 -24.40 -13.01
N GLY A 177 0.06 -23.07 -13.25
CA GLY A 177 -0.19 -22.49 -14.57
C GLY A 177 -1.69 -22.36 -14.93
N ASN A 178 -2.59 -22.69 -14.00
CA ASN A 178 -4.04 -22.58 -14.22
C ASN A 178 -4.51 -21.13 -14.07
N ALA A 179 -5.25 -20.63 -15.06
CA ALA A 179 -5.90 -19.32 -15.00
C ALA A 179 -7.14 -19.41 -14.09
N VAL A 180 -6.96 -19.06 -12.81
CA VAL A 180 -8.04 -19.08 -11.78
C VAL A 180 -9.00 -17.90 -11.91
N PHE A 181 -8.65 -16.88 -12.69
CA PHE A 181 -9.50 -15.76 -13.07
C PHE A 181 -9.07 -15.25 -14.45
N ASP A 182 -10.02 -14.98 -15.35
CA ASP A 182 -9.81 -14.34 -16.66
C ASP A 182 -11.10 -13.66 -17.11
N ASP A 183 -11.32 -12.42 -16.68
CA ASP A 183 -12.54 -11.67 -16.97
C ASP A 183 -12.28 -10.15 -17.04
N TRP A 184 -13.28 -9.41 -17.50
CA TRP A 184 -13.32 -7.95 -17.50
C TRP A 184 -13.70 -7.42 -16.12
N VAL A 185 -12.83 -6.60 -15.55
CA VAL A 185 -13.08 -5.88 -14.30
C VAL A 185 -13.45 -4.45 -14.65
N ARG A 186 -14.64 -4.04 -14.20
CA ARG A 186 -15.28 -2.74 -14.45
C ARG A 186 -15.35 -1.91 -13.18
N LYS A 187 -15.48 -0.58 -13.33
CA LYS A 187 -15.78 0.37 -12.24
C LYS A 187 -16.72 -0.19 -11.17
N GLY A 188 -16.29 -0.13 -9.92
CA GLY A 188 -17.04 -0.60 -8.75
C GLY A 188 -16.82 -2.07 -8.38
N GLN A 189 -16.15 -2.86 -9.23
CA GLN A 189 -15.77 -4.23 -8.91
C GLN A 189 -14.43 -4.31 -8.18
N MET A 190 -14.27 -5.36 -7.38
CA MET A 190 -13.03 -5.69 -6.67
C MET A 190 -12.61 -7.13 -6.99
N VAL A 191 -11.31 -7.34 -7.18
CA VAL A 191 -10.70 -8.66 -7.38
C VAL A 191 -9.51 -8.82 -6.43
N VAL A 192 -9.35 -10.01 -5.86
CA VAL A 192 -8.20 -10.35 -5.01
C VAL A 192 -7.20 -11.15 -5.84
N VAL A 193 -5.95 -10.68 -5.88
CA VAL A 193 -4.80 -11.41 -6.39
C VAL A 193 -4.03 -11.96 -5.19
N PRO A 194 -4.01 -13.30 -4.97
CA PRO A 194 -3.24 -13.88 -3.87
C PRO A 194 -1.73 -13.65 -4.05
N GLN A 195 -1.01 -13.69 -2.92
CA GLN A 195 0.45 -13.65 -2.92
C GLN A 195 1.04 -14.75 -3.82
N ASN A 196 2.09 -14.43 -4.57
CA ASN A 196 2.77 -15.30 -5.53
C ASN A 196 1.95 -15.79 -6.74
N PHE A 197 0.71 -15.31 -6.93
CA PHE A 197 -0.03 -15.56 -8.18
C PHE A 197 0.41 -14.54 -9.23
N VAL A 198 0.55 -14.97 -10.49
CA VAL A 198 0.88 -14.08 -11.60
C VAL A 198 -0.39 -13.38 -12.05
N VAL A 199 -0.35 -12.06 -12.19
CA VAL A 199 -1.43 -11.25 -12.74
C VAL A 199 -0.95 -10.48 -13.96
N VAL A 200 -1.83 -10.34 -14.94
CA VAL A 200 -1.69 -9.40 -16.07
C VAL A 200 -2.98 -8.60 -16.22
N GLN A 201 -2.84 -7.31 -16.48
CA GLN A 201 -3.95 -6.38 -16.68
C GLN A 201 -3.79 -5.63 -18.00
N GLN A 202 -4.85 -5.57 -18.80
CA GLN A 202 -4.92 -4.79 -20.03
C GLN A 202 -6.17 -3.90 -20.01
N ALA A 203 -6.01 -2.59 -20.23
CA ALA A 203 -7.15 -1.68 -20.39
C ALA A 203 -7.93 -1.95 -21.68
N GLY A 204 -9.24 -1.63 -21.66
CA GLY A 204 -10.07 -1.60 -22.87
C GLY A 204 -9.69 -0.50 -23.87
N GLU A 205 -10.50 -0.37 -24.91
CA GLU A 205 -10.25 0.54 -26.04
C GLU A 205 -10.88 1.95 -25.84
N GLU A 206 -12.00 2.02 -25.11
CA GLU A 206 -12.86 3.21 -25.02
C GLU A 206 -12.37 4.28 -24.03
N GLU A 207 -11.86 3.88 -22.87
CA GLU A 207 -11.34 4.79 -21.85
C GLU A 207 -10.13 4.21 -21.09
N ALA A 208 -9.54 5.00 -20.21
CA ALA A 208 -8.43 4.54 -19.38
C ALA A 208 -8.95 3.67 -18.22
N PHE A 209 -8.26 2.56 -17.94
CA PHE A 209 -8.57 1.72 -16.80
C PHE A 209 -7.82 2.21 -15.56
N GLU A 210 -8.55 2.80 -14.62
CA GLU A 210 -8.00 3.29 -13.35
C GLU A 210 -8.43 2.40 -12.20
N TYR A 211 -7.47 2.03 -11.36
CA TYR A 211 -7.72 1.20 -10.19
C TYR A 211 -6.75 1.48 -9.06
N ILE A 212 -7.17 1.16 -7.85
CA ILE A 212 -6.33 1.15 -6.65
C ILE A 212 -6.13 -0.30 -6.19
N VAL A 213 -4.92 -0.63 -5.76
CA VAL A 213 -4.55 -1.92 -5.21
C VAL A 213 -4.11 -1.72 -3.77
N PHE A 214 -4.75 -2.38 -2.81
CA PHE A 214 -4.28 -2.43 -1.42
C PHE A 214 -3.45 -3.69 -1.22
N LYS A 215 -2.26 -3.56 -0.64
CA LYS A 215 -1.33 -4.68 -0.41
C LYS A 215 -1.20 -4.98 1.07
N THR A 216 -1.26 -6.26 1.44
CA THR A 216 -1.21 -6.73 2.85
C THR A 216 0.20 -6.73 3.45
N ASN A 217 1.06 -5.81 3.00
CA ASN A 217 2.42 -5.59 3.50
C ASN A 217 2.85 -4.17 3.10
N ASP A 218 3.55 -3.43 3.96
CA ASP A 218 4.06 -2.10 3.60
C ASP A 218 5.29 -2.22 2.68
N GLY A 219 6.16 -3.21 2.91
CA GLY A 219 7.31 -3.51 2.06
C GLY A 219 6.97 -4.43 0.88
N ALA A 220 5.82 -4.25 0.23
CA ALA A 220 5.35 -5.14 -0.83
C ALA A 220 6.32 -5.17 -2.03
N SER A 221 6.86 -6.35 -2.34
CA SER A 221 7.83 -6.58 -3.41
C SER A 221 7.17 -7.21 -4.63
N VAL A 222 7.35 -6.61 -5.80
CA VAL A 222 6.78 -7.05 -7.08
C VAL A 222 7.90 -7.53 -8.01
N ASN A 223 7.71 -8.71 -8.59
CA ASN A 223 8.58 -9.27 -9.61
C ASN A 223 7.84 -9.39 -10.94
N ASN A 224 8.51 -9.05 -12.05
CA ASN A 224 7.99 -9.20 -13.40
C ASN A 224 8.39 -10.55 -14.00
N VAL A 225 7.56 -11.10 -14.87
CA VAL A 225 7.92 -12.24 -15.74
C VAL A 225 9.02 -11.77 -16.72
N LYS A 226 10.01 -12.63 -16.95
CA LYS A 226 11.15 -12.40 -17.86
C LYS A 226 10.97 -13.12 -19.19
#